data_AF-A0A9W6SPB6-F1
#
_entry.id   AF-A0A9W6SPB6-F1
#
_cell.length_a   1.000
_cell.length_b   1.000
_cell.length_c   1.000
_cell.angle_alpha   90.00
_cell.angle_beta   90.00
_cell.angle_gamma   90.00
#
_symmetry.space_group_name_H-M   'P 1'
#
loop_
_entity.id
_entity.type
_entity.pdbx_description
1 polymer ?
#
loop_
_entity_poly.entity_id
_entity_poly.type
_entity_poly.pdbx_seq_one_letter_code
_entity_poly.pdbx_strand_id
1 'polypeptide(L)'
;MDDYDTALVLSRVLTSGVVMSIEKSDRELPGLERSLTRASGRRHACLVNSRSAAIHAALTGLGIGHGDATGGAGLGPPERSFLAWLGVTADDDVPPPFALLTHADDLSDVDAVALVVDLTGLGFGPAAAFLTDDAGAHARAERLKIFGSYDLRTMWTQEESGAEVVPGVQFNYRLSPLVAACARLALTKGARS
;
A
#
# COMPACT_ATOMS: atom_id res chain seq x y z
N MET A 1 18.73 12.49 2.31
CA MET A 1 19.37 11.51 1.41
C MET A 1 20.43 12.27 0.64
N ASP A 2 21.67 11.79 0.56
CA ASP A 2 22.67 12.46 -0.29
C ASP A 2 22.23 12.37 -1.76
N ASP A 3 22.32 13.50 -2.48
CA ASP A 3 21.87 13.65 -3.86
C ASP A 3 22.57 12.65 -4.79
N TYR A 4 23.82 12.30 -4.46
CA TYR A 4 24.62 11.33 -5.18
C TYR A 4 24.00 9.92 -5.19
N ASP A 5 23.51 9.45 -4.05
CA ASP A 5 22.92 8.12 -3.93
C ASP A 5 21.55 8.03 -4.61
N THR A 6 20.79 9.12 -4.57
CA THR A 6 19.55 9.24 -5.34
C THR A 6 19.85 9.15 -6.83
N ALA A 7 20.82 9.91 -7.32
CA ALA A 7 21.22 9.92 -8.74
C ALA A 7 21.70 8.53 -9.22
N LEU A 8 22.44 7.79 -8.40
CA LEU A 8 22.86 6.42 -8.71
C LEU A 8 21.67 5.45 -8.81
N VAL A 9 20.71 5.52 -7.88
CA VAL A 9 19.50 4.68 -7.93
C VAL A 9 18.65 5.02 -9.15
N LEU A 10 18.42 6.30 -9.41
CA LEU A 10 17.67 6.76 -10.57
C LEU A 10 18.33 6.29 -11.86
N SER A 11 19.65 6.47 -11.99
CA SER A 11 20.40 6.00 -13.16
C SER A 11 20.29 4.50 -13.35
N ARG A 12 20.46 3.69 -12.28
CA ARG A 12 20.31 2.22 -12.35
C ARG A 12 18.92 1.81 -12.85
N VAL A 13 17.85 2.36 -12.28
CA VAL A 13 16.48 1.97 -12.64
C VAL A 13 16.18 2.42 -14.07
N LEU A 14 16.50 3.66 -14.44
CA LEU A 14 16.26 4.18 -15.79
C LEU A 14 17.07 3.42 -16.86
N THR A 15 18.30 3.00 -16.56
CA THR A 15 19.13 2.20 -17.47
C THR A 15 18.72 0.73 -17.53
N SER A 16 18.02 0.21 -16.52
CA SER A 16 17.51 -1.17 -16.54
C SER A 16 16.40 -1.39 -17.57
N GLY A 17 15.79 -0.30 -18.08
CA GLY A 17 14.60 -0.34 -18.93
C GLY A 17 13.32 -0.74 -18.19
N VAL A 18 13.39 -1.03 -16.88
CA VAL A 18 12.23 -1.37 -16.06
C VAL A 18 11.61 -0.10 -15.49
N VAL A 19 10.55 0.37 -16.12
CA VAL A 19 9.85 1.62 -15.76
C VAL A 19 8.47 1.32 -15.19
N MET A 20 7.85 0.20 -15.58
CA MET A 20 6.50 -0.17 -15.17
C MET A 20 6.49 -1.32 -14.17
N SER A 21 5.58 -1.25 -13.21
CA SER A 21 5.44 -2.25 -12.13
C SER A 21 4.93 -3.63 -12.58
N ILE A 22 4.69 -3.84 -13.88
CA ILE A 22 4.20 -5.11 -14.46
C ILE A 22 5.30 -5.89 -15.17
N GLU A 23 6.49 -5.32 -15.29
CA GLU A 23 7.58 -5.92 -16.03
C GLU A 23 8.17 -7.07 -15.22
N LYS A 24 8.25 -8.25 -15.85
CA LYS A 24 8.67 -9.51 -15.22
C LYS A 24 10.07 -9.44 -14.57
N SER A 25 10.91 -8.50 -15.02
CA SER A 25 12.26 -8.26 -14.52
C SER A 25 12.32 -7.27 -13.35
N ASP A 26 11.19 -6.75 -12.86
CA ASP A 26 11.21 -5.85 -11.71
C ASP A 26 11.75 -6.53 -10.45
N ARG A 27 12.66 -5.82 -9.78
CA ARG A 27 13.29 -6.22 -8.52
C ARG A 27 13.11 -5.17 -7.43
N GLU A 28 12.61 -3.99 -7.78
CA GLU A 28 12.54 -2.86 -6.86
C GLU A 28 11.33 -2.99 -5.93
N LEU A 29 10.14 -3.31 -6.45
CA LEU A 29 8.95 -3.54 -5.63
C LEU A 29 9.14 -4.75 -4.70
N PRO A 30 9.53 -5.96 -5.17
CA PRO A 30 9.77 -7.09 -4.26
C PRO A 30 10.86 -6.82 -3.23
N GLY A 31 11.85 -5.99 -3.58
CA GLY A 31 12.92 -5.61 -2.65
C GLY A 31 12.43 -4.69 -1.53
N LEU A 32 11.54 -3.75 -1.83
CA LEU A 32 10.93 -2.88 -0.84
C LEU A 32 9.96 -3.66 0.06
N GLU A 33 9.12 -4.53 -0.51
CA GLU A 33 8.23 -5.43 0.26
C GLU A 33 9.01 -6.24 1.30
N ARG A 34 10.11 -6.90 0.89
CA ARG A 34 10.98 -7.65 1.80
C ARG A 34 11.61 -6.79 2.90
N SER A 35 11.84 -5.51 2.64
CA SER A 35 12.43 -4.60 3.62
C SER A 35 11.39 -4.24 4.69
N LEU A 36 10.15 -3.97 4.27
CA LEU A 36 9.04 -3.65 5.17
C LEU A 36 8.56 -4.86 5.97
N THR A 37 8.45 -6.03 5.36
CA THR A 37 8.09 -7.27 6.09
C THR A 37 9.15 -7.66 7.10
N ARG A 38 10.44 -7.46 6.78
CA ARG A 38 11.52 -7.63 7.75
C ARG A 38 11.43 -6.63 8.91
N ALA A 39 11.19 -5.35 8.61
CA ALA A 39 11.15 -4.29 9.64
C ALA A 39 9.93 -4.42 10.56
N SER A 40 8.78 -4.83 10.03
CA SER A 40 7.52 -4.92 10.78
C SER A 40 7.23 -6.30 11.38
N GLY A 41 7.98 -7.32 10.98
CA GLY A 41 7.67 -8.72 11.32
C GLY A 41 6.45 -9.31 10.58
N ARG A 42 5.74 -8.53 9.76
CA ARG A 42 4.55 -9.00 9.02
C ARG A 42 4.91 -9.89 7.86
N ARG A 43 4.07 -10.88 7.56
CA ARG A 43 4.32 -11.84 6.47
C ARG A 43 4.14 -11.26 5.07
N HIS A 44 3.25 -10.28 4.91
CA HIS A 44 2.87 -9.76 3.59
C HIS A 44 2.90 -8.23 3.56
N ALA A 45 3.25 -7.69 2.40
CA ALA A 45 3.25 -6.26 2.11
C ALA A 45 2.61 -6.00 0.73
N CYS A 46 1.82 -4.95 0.66
CA CYS A 46 1.11 -4.49 -0.53
C CYS A 46 1.48 -3.01 -0.76
N LEU A 47 2.39 -2.77 -1.73
CA LEU A 47 2.87 -1.44 -2.08
C LEU A 47 1.93 -0.68 -3.01
N VAL A 48 1.66 0.58 -2.69
CA VAL A 48 0.77 1.46 -3.44
C VAL A 48 1.33 2.89 -3.55
N ASN A 49 0.79 3.66 -4.48
CA ASN A 49 1.28 4.99 -4.83
C ASN A 49 0.76 6.14 -3.93
N SER A 50 0.04 5.86 -2.85
CA SER A 50 -0.40 6.90 -1.91
C SER A 50 -0.90 6.34 -0.58
N ARG A 51 -0.91 7.18 0.46
CA ARG A 51 -1.49 6.85 1.77
C ARG A 51 -2.98 6.48 1.67
N SER A 52 -3.78 7.23 0.92
CA SER A 52 -5.20 6.91 0.70
C SER A 52 -5.38 5.55 0.02
N ALA A 53 -4.52 5.21 -0.96
CA ALA A 53 -4.54 3.89 -1.56
C ALA A 53 -4.21 2.77 -0.57
N ALA A 54 -3.31 3.02 0.39
CA ALA A 54 -2.95 2.03 1.40
C ALA A 54 -4.07 1.84 2.43
N ILE A 55 -4.78 2.91 2.78
CA ILE A 55 -6.00 2.84 3.59
C ILE A 55 -7.07 2.04 2.85
N HIS A 56 -7.29 2.31 1.56
CA HIS A 56 -8.25 1.55 0.76
C HIS A 56 -7.86 0.06 0.68
N ALA A 57 -6.58 -0.23 0.45
CA ALA A 57 -6.05 -1.58 0.45
C ALA A 57 -6.24 -2.28 1.81
N ALA A 58 -6.11 -1.56 2.93
CA ALA A 58 -6.37 -2.11 4.26
C ALA A 58 -7.85 -2.43 4.47
N LEU A 59 -8.76 -1.51 4.12
CA LEU A 59 -10.21 -1.74 4.24
C LEU A 59 -10.66 -2.92 3.37
N THR A 60 -10.32 -2.91 2.08
CA THR A 60 -10.64 -4.00 1.15
C THR A 60 -9.98 -5.31 1.57
N GLY A 61 -8.73 -5.24 2.03
CA GLY A 61 -8.01 -6.38 2.60
C GLY A 61 -8.76 -6.98 3.79
N LEU A 62 -9.34 -6.16 4.65
CA LEU A 62 -10.10 -6.59 5.82
C LEU A 62 -11.59 -6.88 5.53
N GLY A 63 -12.01 -6.78 4.27
CA GLY A 63 -13.40 -7.05 3.85
C GLY A 63 -14.38 -5.92 4.18
N ILE A 64 -13.88 -4.70 4.40
CA ILE A 64 -14.68 -3.49 4.66
C ILE A 64 -14.83 -2.71 3.36
N GLY A 65 -16.06 -2.40 2.99
CA GLY A 65 -16.40 -1.70 1.76
C GLY A 65 -17.58 -0.73 1.92
N HIS A 66 -18.14 -0.32 0.79
CA HIS A 66 -19.26 0.61 0.74
C HIS A 66 -20.46 0.10 1.56
N GLY A 67 -21.03 0.97 2.40
CA GLY A 67 -22.16 0.65 3.27
C GLY A 67 -21.75 0.10 4.63
N ASP A 68 -20.48 -0.28 4.81
CA ASP A 68 -19.97 -0.76 6.10
C ASP A 68 -19.60 0.40 7.03
N ALA A 69 -19.37 0.05 8.30
CA ALA A 69 -18.80 0.92 9.30
C ALA A 69 -17.43 0.41 9.75
N THR A 70 -16.55 1.31 10.16
CA THR A 70 -15.22 1.01 10.69
C THR A 70 -14.87 1.99 11.81
N GLY A 71 -13.89 1.63 12.63
CA GLY A 71 -13.36 2.55 13.62
C GLY A 71 -12.62 3.73 12.97
N GLY A 72 -12.81 4.92 13.52
CA GLY A 72 -12.28 6.19 13.05
C GLY A 72 -11.45 6.92 14.10
N ALA A 73 -11.32 6.39 15.33
CA ALA A 73 -10.58 7.06 16.39
C ALA A 73 -9.12 7.34 15.96
N GLY A 74 -8.72 8.61 16.01
CA GLY A 74 -7.38 9.03 15.59
C GLY A 74 -7.17 9.27 14.09
N LEU A 75 -8.19 9.02 13.24
CA LEU A 75 -8.12 9.39 11.82
C LEU A 75 -8.24 10.92 11.64
N GLY A 76 -7.42 11.47 10.76
CA GLY A 76 -7.44 12.89 10.43
C GLY A 76 -8.55 13.27 9.45
N PRO A 77 -8.74 14.58 9.18
CA PRO A 77 -9.74 15.05 8.22
C PRO A 77 -9.62 14.44 6.81
N PRO A 78 -8.41 14.31 6.21
CA PRO A 78 -8.27 13.71 4.88
C PRO A 78 -8.72 12.25 4.83
N GLU A 79 -8.36 11.45 5.84
CA GLU A 79 -8.79 10.05 5.94
C GLU A 79 -10.30 9.95 6.05
N ARG A 80 -10.93 10.79 6.85
CA ARG A 80 -12.39 10.81 7.03
C ARG A 80 -13.13 11.19 5.77
N SER A 81 -12.67 12.23 5.08
CA SER A 81 -13.24 12.61 3.78
C SER A 81 -13.11 11.47 2.77
N PHE A 82 -12.01 10.74 2.81
CA PHE A 82 -11.81 9.58 1.94
C PHE A 82 -12.72 8.40 2.31
N LEU A 83 -12.88 8.07 3.59
CA LEU A 83 -13.82 7.03 4.06
C LEU A 83 -15.26 7.37 3.66
N ALA A 84 -15.69 8.61 3.91
CA ALA A 84 -17.01 9.08 3.53
C ALA A 84 -17.23 9.01 2.00
N TRP A 85 -16.21 9.34 1.21
CA TRP A 85 -16.25 9.22 -0.24
C TRP A 85 -16.35 7.75 -0.71
N LEU A 86 -15.69 6.81 -0.01
CA LEU A 86 -15.86 5.37 -0.23
C LEU A 86 -17.24 4.85 0.21
N GLY A 87 -18.02 5.67 0.95
CA GLY A 87 -19.28 5.28 1.57
C GLY A 87 -19.09 4.36 2.78
N VAL A 88 -17.94 4.45 3.45
CA VAL A 88 -17.65 3.78 4.72
C VAL A 88 -17.91 4.76 5.87
N THR A 89 -18.70 4.35 6.86
CA THR A 89 -18.96 5.18 8.04
C THR A 89 -17.83 5.01 9.04
N ALA A 90 -17.28 6.11 9.57
CA ALA A 90 -16.24 6.09 10.59
C ALA A 90 -16.84 6.37 11.97
N ASP A 91 -16.63 5.45 12.92
CA ASP A 91 -17.03 5.59 14.32
C ASP A 91 -15.87 6.12 15.17
N ASP A 92 -16.04 7.30 15.77
CA ASP A 92 -14.98 7.98 16.51
C ASP A 92 -14.66 7.38 17.87
N ASP A 93 -15.54 6.54 18.39
CA ASP A 93 -15.32 5.87 19.67
C ASP A 93 -14.57 4.54 19.52
N VAL A 94 -14.36 4.08 18.28
CA VAL A 94 -13.73 2.81 17.95
C VAL A 94 -12.42 3.05 17.17
N PRO A 95 -11.29 2.44 17.55
CA PRO A 95 -10.05 2.55 16.80
C PRO A 95 -10.18 1.86 15.42
N PRO A 96 -9.51 2.39 14.38
CA PRO A 96 -9.49 1.73 13.08
C PRO A 96 -8.90 0.32 13.17
N PRO A 97 -9.30 -0.60 12.29
CA PRO A 97 -8.82 -1.99 12.30
C PRO A 97 -7.39 -2.15 11.77
N PHE A 98 -6.70 -1.03 11.55
CA PHE A 98 -5.29 -0.95 11.17
C PHE A 98 -4.61 0.19 11.94
N ALA A 99 -3.32 0.05 12.22
CA ALA A 99 -2.50 1.15 12.70
C ALA A 99 -2.02 1.99 11.52
N LEU A 100 -2.16 3.32 11.61
CA LEU A 100 -1.68 4.26 10.60
C LEU A 100 -0.36 4.86 11.04
N LEU A 101 0.71 4.48 10.36
CA LEU A 101 2.10 4.81 10.68
C LEU A 101 2.71 5.66 9.57
N THR A 102 3.69 6.45 9.94
CA THR A 102 4.63 7.11 9.06
C THR A 102 5.91 6.29 8.97
N HIS A 103 6.71 6.53 7.93
CA HIS A 103 8.01 5.89 7.79
C HIS A 103 9.02 6.14 8.94
N ALA A 104 8.80 7.17 9.75
CA ALA A 104 9.67 7.51 10.88
C ALA A 104 9.32 6.72 12.15
N ASP A 105 8.16 6.06 12.16
CA ASP A 105 7.71 5.27 13.29
C ASP A 105 8.44 3.92 13.34
N ASP A 106 8.58 3.38 14.55
CA ASP A 106 9.06 2.02 14.73
C ASP A 106 7.99 1.04 14.21
N LEU A 107 8.36 0.29 13.16
CA LEU A 107 7.47 -0.70 12.56
C LEU A 107 7.44 -2.00 13.37
N SER A 108 8.42 -2.22 14.25
CA SER A 108 8.51 -3.42 15.08
C SER A 108 7.52 -3.37 16.24
N ASP A 109 7.00 -4.53 16.63
CA ASP A 109 6.12 -4.73 17.80
C ASP A 109 4.83 -3.88 17.83
N VAL A 110 4.35 -3.39 16.69
CA VAL A 110 3.05 -2.71 16.60
C VAL A 110 1.91 -3.73 16.68
N ASP A 111 1.20 -3.74 17.81
CA ASP A 111 0.03 -4.58 18.07
C ASP A 111 -1.22 -4.06 17.34
N ALA A 112 -1.38 -4.49 16.09
CA ALA A 112 -2.55 -4.21 15.26
C ALA A 112 -2.84 -5.38 14.31
N VAL A 113 -4.06 -5.51 13.82
CA VAL A 113 -4.41 -6.57 12.85
C VAL A 113 -3.70 -6.33 11.50
N ALA A 114 -3.55 -5.06 11.13
CA ALA A 114 -2.81 -4.65 9.96
C ALA A 114 -2.14 -3.28 10.16
N LEU A 115 -1.16 -2.98 9.31
CA LEU A 115 -0.45 -1.70 9.31
C LEU A 115 -0.65 -0.99 7.98
N VAL A 116 -0.88 0.31 8.04
CA VAL A 116 -0.81 1.23 6.91
C VAL A 116 0.40 2.14 7.14
N VAL A 117 1.39 2.09 6.26
CA VAL A 117 2.65 2.84 6.41
C VAL A 117 2.78 3.87 5.29
N ASP A 118 2.83 5.14 5.64
CA ASP A 118 3.09 6.26 4.73
C ASP A 118 4.60 6.43 4.50
N LEU A 119 5.02 6.20 3.25
CA LEU A 119 6.40 6.25 2.79
C LEU A 119 6.70 7.52 1.99
N THR A 120 5.78 8.49 1.90
CA THR A 120 5.91 9.70 1.06
C THR A 120 7.14 10.56 1.42
N GLY A 121 7.69 10.41 2.63
CA GLY A 121 8.95 11.06 3.05
C GLY A 121 10.23 10.30 2.66
N LEU A 122 10.13 9.09 2.14
CA LEU A 122 11.26 8.24 1.79
C LEU A 122 11.52 8.26 0.28
N GLY A 123 12.16 9.32 -0.20
CA GLY A 123 12.56 9.45 -1.60
C GLY A 123 11.79 10.54 -2.34
N PHE A 124 11.33 10.24 -3.55
CA PHE A 124 10.60 11.19 -4.37
C PHE A 124 9.24 10.59 -4.76
N GLY A 125 8.18 11.40 -4.67
CA GLY A 125 6.81 10.99 -4.98
C GLY A 125 6.10 10.23 -3.85
N PRO A 126 4.77 10.09 -3.95
CA PRO A 126 3.97 9.42 -2.94
C PRO A 126 4.14 7.90 -3.01
N ALA A 127 4.23 7.29 -1.83
CA ALA A 127 4.34 5.85 -1.66
C ALA A 127 3.75 5.47 -0.31
N ALA A 128 3.10 4.31 -0.24
CA ALA A 128 2.63 3.75 1.01
C ALA A 128 2.53 2.22 0.91
N ALA A 129 2.33 1.57 2.04
CA ALA A 129 2.20 0.13 2.13
C ALA A 129 1.05 -0.27 3.05
N PHE A 130 0.34 -1.34 2.67
CA PHE A 130 -0.49 -2.14 3.57
C PHE A 130 0.29 -3.39 3.98
N LEU A 131 0.40 -3.68 5.28
CA LEU A 131 1.08 -4.87 5.80
C LEU A 131 0.13 -5.70 6.66
N THR A 132 0.20 -7.02 6.49
CA THR A 132 -0.67 -7.96 7.20
C THR A 132 -0.03 -9.33 7.29
N ASP A 133 -0.51 -10.14 8.23
CA ASP A 133 -0.18 -11.56 8.30
C ASP A 133 -1.19 -12.44 7.56
N ASP A 134 -2.35 -11.91 7.18
CA ASP A 134 -3.38 -12.66 6.47
C ASP A 134 -3.15 -12.65 4.94
N ALA A 135 -2.90 -13.84 4.39
CA ALA A 135 -2.72 -14.03 2.94
C ALA A 135 -3.99 -13.71 2.13
N GLY A 136 -5.19 -13.93 2.71
CA GLY A 136 -6.46 -13.59 2.08
C GLY A 136 -6.65 -12.07 1.98
N ALA A 137 -6.36 -11.35 3.06
CA ALA A 137 -6.35 -9.89 3.07
C ALA A 137 -5.32 -9.32 2.09
N HIS A 138 -4.11 -9.88 2.06
CA HIS A 138 -3.08 -9.50 1.09
C HIS A 138 -3.56 -9.69 -0.35
N ALA A 139 -4.14 -10.84 -0.69
CA ALA A 139 -4.63 -11.12 -2.03
C ALA A 139 -5.75 -10.17 -2.47
N ARG A 140 -6.69 -9.82 -1.58
CA ARG A 140 -7.73 -8.81 -1.85
C ARG A 140 -7.11 -7.43 -2.11
N ALA A 141 -6.15 -7.04 -1.29
CA ALA A 141 -5.43 -5.77 -1.43
C ALA A 141 -4.61 -5.68 -2.73
N GLU A 142 -3.95 -6.77 -3.17
CA GLU A 142 -3.22 -6.79 -4.44
C GLU A 142 -4.14 -6.63 -5.66
N ARG A 143 -5.34 -7.24 -5.64
CA ARG A 143 -6.32 -7.09 -6.73
C ARG A 143 -6.72 -5.63 -6.92
N LEU A 144 -6.93 -4.91 -5.81
CA LEU A 144 -7.28 -3.50 -5.81
C LEU A 144 -6.27 -2.64 -6.58
N LYS A 145 -4.96 -2.97 -6.54
CA LYS A 145 -3.91 -2.13 -7.14
C LYS A 145 -4.02 -1.96 -8.65
N ILE A 146 -4.45 -3.02 -9.33
CA ILE A 146 -4.27 -3.13 -10.78
C ILE A 146 -5.57 -2.78 -11.53
N PHE A 147 -6.73 -3.15 -10.98
CA PHE A 147 -8.03 -3.03 -11.67
C PHE A 147 -9.18 -2.57 -10.78
N GLY A 148 -8.91 -2.13 -9.54
CA GLY A 148 -9.96 -1.90 -8.54
C GLY A 148 -10.51 -3.23 -8.01
N SER A 149 -11.80 -3.27 -7.65
CA SER A 149 -12.46 -4.47 -7.10
C SER A 149 -12.62 -5.65 -8.07
N TYR A 150 -12.28 -5.50 -9.36
CA TYR A 150 -12.42 -6.53 -10.39
C TYR A 150 -11.04 -7.07 -10.83
N ASP A 151 -10.95 -8.27 -11.42
CA ASP A 151 -9.71 -8.78 -12.04
C ASP A 151 -9.67 -8.52 -13.57
N LEU A 152 -8.50 -8.74 -14.20
CA LEU A 152 -8.33 -8.64 -15.67
C LEU A 152 -9.34 -9.46 -16.46
N ARG A 153 -9.70 -10.62 -15.92
CA ARG A 153 -10.60 -11.55 -16.58
C ARG A 153 -11.99 -10.95 -16.63
N THR A 154 -12.49 -10.41 -15.52
CA THR A 154 -13.78 -9.72 -15.46
C THR A 154 -13.83 -8.49 -16.36
N MET A 155 -12.73 -7.72 -16.49
CA MET A 155 -12.68 -6.62 -17.47
C MET A 155 -12.80 -7.09 -18.93
N TRP A 156 -12.25 -8.25 -19.28
CA TRP A 156 -12.22 -8.74 -20.67
C TRP A 156 -13.41 -9.62 -21.05
N THR A 157 -13.88 -10.45 -20.12
CA THR A 157 -14.94 -11.44 -20.36
C THR A 157 -16.30 -10.98 -19.87
N GLN A 158 -16.37 -9.92 -19.06
CA GLN A 158 -17.55 -9.53 -18.27
C GLN A 158 -18.10 -10.64 -17.38
N GLU A 159 -17.32 -11.70 -17.14
CA GLU A 159 -17.62 -12.74 -16.15
C GLU A 159 -16.85 -12.45 -14.86
N GLU A 160 -17.57 -12.39 -13.75
CA GLU A 160 -17.00 -12.13 -12.43
C GLU A 160 -16.10 -13.30 -11.99
N SER A 161 -14.86 -12.98 -11.62
CA SER A 161 -13.86 -13.97 -11.18
C SER A 161 -14.00 -14.39 -9.71
N GLY A 162 -14.97 -13.82 -8.99
CA GLY A 162 -15.28 -14.14 -7.60
C GLY A 162 -16.77 -13.93 -7.29
N ALA A 163 -17.26 -14.54 -6.20
CA ALA A 163 -18.67 -14.50 -5.82
C ALA A 163 -19.12 -13.20 -5.11
N GLU A 164 -18.17 -12.35 -4.71
CA GLU A 164 -18.45 -11.11 -3.98
C GLU A 164 -18.34 -9.90 -4.91
N VAL A 165 -19.49 -9.29 -5.22
CA VAL A 165 -19.58 -8.02 -5.95
C VAL A 165 -19.25 -6.88 -4.99
N VAL A 166 -18.05 -6.30 -5.08
CA VAL A 166 -17.68 -5.10 -4.31
C VAL A 166 -17.91 -3.86 -5.18
N PRO A 167 -18.71 -2.86 -4.74
CA PRO A 167 -19.01 -1.66 -5.52
C PRO A 167 -17.78 -1.02 -6.16
N GLY A 168 -17.89 -0.78 -7.47
CA GLY A 168 -16.77 -0.53 -8.38
C GLY A 168 -16.10 0.82 -8.23
N VAL A 169 -15.10 0.90 -7.36
CA VAL A 169 -14.11 1.97 -7.35
C VAL A 169 -12.85 1.49 -8.08
N GLN A 170 -12.58 2.05 -9.25
CA GLN A 170 -11.43 1.70 -10.08
C GLN A 170 -10.35 2.79 -10.01
N PHE A 171 -9.26 2.49 -9.31
CA PHE A 171 -8.07 3.33 -9.28
C PHE A 171 -6.82 2.54 -9.66
N ASN A 172 -5.89 3.23 -10.32
CA ASN A 172 -4.55 2.69 -10.54
C ASN A 172 -3.66 3.09 -9.36
N TYR A 173 -3.50 2.19 -8.40
CA TYR A 173 -2.68 2.41 -7.21
C TYR A 173 -1.25 1.90 -7.36
N ARG A 174 -0.84 1.50 -8.55
CA ARG A 174 0.48 0.91 -8.77
C ARG A 174 1.60 1.89 -8.43
N LEU A 175 2.48 1.46 -7.54
CA LEU A 175 3.71 2.16 -7.23
C LEU A 175 4.74 1.93 -8.36
N SER A 176 5.44 2.99 -8.75
CA SER A 176 6.52 2.89 -9.74
C SER A 176 7.75 2.20 -9.14
N PRO A 177 8.43 1.30 -9.89
CA PRO A 177 9.73 0.74 -9.49
C PRO A 177 10.77 1.81 -9.09
N LEU A 178 10.73 2.98 -9.74
CA LEU A 178 11.65 4.09 -9.45
C LEU A 178 11.44 4.66 -8.04
N VAL A 179 10.17 4.90 -7.68
CA VAL A 179 9.79 5.38 -6.33
C VAL A 179 10.11 4.31 -5.29
N ALA A 180 9.79 3.04 -5.59
CA ALA A 180 10.09 1.92 -4.71
C ALA A 180 11.60 1.76 -4.43
N ALA A 181 12.44 1.95 -5.45
CA ALA A 181 13.89 1.88 -5.30
C ALA A 181 14.45 2.97 -4.38
N CYS A 182 13.96 4.20 -4.52
CA CYS A 182 14.34 5.33 -3.65
C CYS A 182 13.87 5.13 -2.21
N ALA A 183 12.62 4.68 -2.01
CA ALA A 183 12.09 4.37 -0.69
C ALA A 183 12.88 3.25 0.01
N ARG A 184 13.24 2.20 -0.73
CA ARG A 184 14.06 1.10 -0.20
C ARG A 184 15.44 1.58 0.23
N LEU A 185 16.09 2.42 -0.58
CA LEU A 185 17.40 2.98 -0.23
C LEU A 185 17.31 3.80 1.05
N ALA A 186 16.29 4.65 1.17
CA ALA A 186 16.08 5.50 2.34
C ALA A 186 15.85 4.67 3.61
N LEU A 187 14.99 3.64 3.56
CA LEU A 187 14.78 2.70 4.68
C LEU A 187 16.07 2.01 5.11
N THR A 188 16.88 1.56 4.14
CA THR A 188 18.11 0.82 4.44
C THR A 188 19.16 1.70 5.11
N LYS A 189 19.17 3.01 4.82
CA LYS A 189 20.07 3.97 5.47
C LYS A 189 19.58 4.36 6.86
N GLY A 190 18.28 4.60 7.03
CA GLY A 190 17.68 4.90 8.34
C GLY A 190 17.86 3.77 9.34
N ALA A 191 17.82 2.51 8.88
CA ALA A 191 18.08 1.34 9.73
C ALA A 191 19.57 1.18 10.14
N ARG A 192 20.49 2.01 9.64
CA ARG A 192 21.94 1.96 9.95
C ARG A 192 22.44 3.14 10.78
N SER A 193 21.57 4.12 11.08
CA SER A 193 21.84 5.25 11.97
C SER A 193 21.29 4.98 13.35
#